data_AF-A0A660YCR2-F1
#
_entry.id   AF-A0A660YCR2-F1
#
_cell.length_a   1.000
_cell.length_b   1.000
_cell.length_c   1.000
_cell.angle_alpha   90.00
_cell.angle_beta   90.00
_cell.angle_gamma   90.00
#
_symmetry.space_group_name_H-M   'P 1'
#
loop_
_entity.id
_entity.type
_entity.pdbx_description
1 polymer ?
#
loop_
_entity_poly.entity_id
_entity_poly.type
_entity_poly.pdbx_seq_one_letter_code
_entity_poly.pdbx_strand_id
1 'polypeptide(L)' 'ARAERRLSEVEQAIYEAEEKIARIEETLAEEEVASDWNRLDGLLRERKEGTAKLEALLKEWEELHLEA' A
#
# COMPACT_ATOMS: atom_id res chain seq x y z
N ALA A 1 9.20 23.30 -6.99
CA ALA A 1 7.82 23.85 -7.00
C ALA A 1 6.94 23.13 -5.97
N ARG A 2 5.75 23.65 -5.64
CA ARG A 2 4.79 22.96 -4.74
C ARG A 2 4.40 21.57 -5.28
N ALA A 3 4.26 21.45 -6.60
CA ALA A 3 3.98 20.20 -7.30
C ALA A 3 5.09 19.14 -7.11
N GLU A 4 6.36 19.49 -7.30
CA GLU A 4 7.49 18.56 -7.07
C GLU A 4 7.56 18.02 -5.64
N ARG A 5 7.25 18.87 -4.64
CA ARG A 5 7.21 18.41 -3.23
C ARG A 5 6.08 17.41 -3.02
N ARG A 6 4.90 17.70 -3.57
CA ARG A 6 3.76 16.79 -3.46
C ARG A 6 4.04 15.48 -4.17
N LEU A 7 4.69 15.53 -5.34
CA LEU A 7 5.06 14.34 -6.09
C LEU A 7 6.00 13.44 -5.27
N SER A 8 7.05 14.01 -4.68
CA SER A 8 7.97 13.26 -3.81
C SER A 8 7.29 12.67 -2.58
N GLU A 9 6.33 13.38 -1.96
CA GLU A 9 5.53 12.85 -0.85
C GLU A 9 4.67 11.66 -1.28
N VAL A 10 4.04 11.74 -2.45
CA VAL A 10 3.20 10.67 -3.00
C VAL A 10 4.06 9.45 -3.35
N GLU A 11 5.23 9.64 -3.97
CA GLU A 11 6.18 8.56 -4.28
C GLU A 11 6.66 7.84 -3.03
N GLN A 12 7.00 8.59 -1.98
CA GLN A 12 7.37 8.01 -0.68
C GLN A 12 6.20 7.22 -0.07
N ALA A 13 4.99 7.75 -0.14
CA ALA A 13 3.80 7.07 0.37
C ALA A 13 3.44 5.80 -0.44
N ILE A 14 3.69 5.79 -1.74
CA ILE A 14 3.56 4.60 -2.61
C ILE A 14 4.54 3.53 -2.13
N TYR A 15 5.82 3.88 -2.01
CA TYR A 15 6.85 2.94 -1.55
C TYR A 15 6.51 2.32 -0.19
N GLU A 16 6.07 3.13 0.78
CA GLU A 16 5.67 2.64 2.11
C GLU A 16 4.44 1.72 2.05
N ALA A 17 3.47 2.02 1.17
CA ALA A 17 2.30 1.17 0.99
C ALA A 17 2.67 -0.17 0.35
N GLU A 18 3.52 -0.16 -0.67
CA GLU A 18 4.05 -1.37 -1.33
C GLU A 18 4.84 -2.24 -0.34
N GLU A 19 5.73 -1.65 0.45
CA GLU A 19 6.50 -2.37 1.47
C GLU A 19 5.59 -2.98 2.54
N LYS A 20 4.57 -2.23 2.99
CA LYS A 20 3.60 -2.76 3.96
C LYS A 20 2.82 -3.95 3.37
N ILE A 21 2.34 -3.84 2.14
CA ILE A 21 1.60 -4.92 1.47
C ILE A 21 2.50 -6.15 1.31
N ALA A 22 3.74 -5.98 0.86
CA ALA A 22 4.69 -7.09 0.69
C ALA A 22 4.93 -7.84 2.01
N ARG A 23 5.14 -7.14 3.13
CA ARG A 23 5.29 -7.76 4.45
C ARG A 23 4.04 -8.52 4.90
N ILE A 24 2.85 -7.99 4.61
CA ILE A 24 1.60 -8.70 4.88
C ILE A 24 1.50 -9.97 4.05
N GLU A 25 1.85 -9.92 2.76
CA GLU A 25 1.84 -11.08 1.87
C GLU A 25 2.86 -12.15 2.29
N GLU A 26 4.05 -11.76 2.73
CA GLU A 26 5.03 -12.65 3.35
C GLU A 26 4.47 -13.33 4.59
N THR A 27 3.81 -12.56 5.47
CA THR A 27 3.20 -13.09 6.69
C THR A 27 2.04 -14.03 6.37
N LEU A 28 1.22 -13.71 5.38
CA LEU A 28 0.10 -14.55 4.93
C LEU A 28 0.56 -15.89 4.35
N ALA A 29 1.82 -16.01 3.92
CA ALA A 29 2.40 -17.26 3.45
C ALA A 29 2.87 -18.18 4.60
N GLU A 30 2.88 -17.71 5.85
CA GLU A 30 3.24 -18.52 7.02
C GLU A 30 2.11 -19.53 7.36
N GLU A 31 2.47 -20.80 7.55
CA GLU A 31 1.51 -21.88 7.87
C GLU A 31 0.74 -21.63 9.19
N GLU A 32 1.41 -21.00 10.17
CA GLU A 32 0.81 -20.62 11.46
C GLU A 32 -0.29 -19.55 11.30
N VAL A 33 -0.18 -18.70 10.27
CA VAL A 33 -1.18 -17.67 9.98
C VAL A 33 -2.42 -18.26 9.33
N ALA A 34 -2.24 -19.26 8.45
CA ALA A 34 -3.36 -19.94 7.80
C ALA A 34 -4.26 -20.71 8.78
N SER A 35 -3.73 -21.11 9.94
CA SER A 35 -4.46 -21.84 10.98
C SER A 35 -5.09 -20.95 12.05
N ASP A 36 -4.70 -19.67 12.15
CA ASP A 36 -5.33 -18.67 13.02
C ASP A 36 -6.27 -17.76 12.20
N TRP A 37 -7.56 -18.09 12.21
CA TRP A 37 -8.60 -17.36 11.49
C TRP A 37 -8.68 -15.86 11.82
N ASN A 38 -8.43 -15.47 13.08
CA ASN A 38 -8.50 -14.06 13.47
C ASN A 38 -7.30 -13.29 12.92
N ARG A 39 -6.11 -13.87 13.00
CA ARG A 39 -4.89 -13.29 12.43
C ARG A 39 -4.98 -13.21 10.90
N LEU A 40 -5.52 -14.25 10.25
CA LEU A 40 -5.75 -14.29 8.82
C LEU A 40 -6.74 -13.21 8.35
N ASP A 41 -7.93 -13.09 8.98
CA ASP A 41 -8.93 -12.08 8.62
C ASP A 41 -8.36 -10.66 8.78
N GLY A 42 -7.65 -10.42 9.89
CA GLY A 42 -6.99 -9.14 10.15
C GLY A 42 -5.99 -8.77 9.04
N LEU A 43 -5.09 -9.68 8.69
CA LEU A 43 -4.10 -9.46 7.63
C LEU A 43 -4.74 -9.28 6.25
N LEU A 44 -5.79 -10.04 5.93
CA LEU A 44 -6.51 -9.87 4.67
C LEU A 44 -7.21 -8.51 4.58
N ARG A 45 -7.78 -8.02 5.68
CA ARG A 45 -8.38 -6.68 5.75
C ARG A 45 -7.31 -5.61 5.59
N GLU A 46 -6.20 -5.71 6.33
CA GLU A 46 -5.09 -4.78 6.22
C GLU A 46 -4.49 -4.75 4.81
N ARG A 47 -4.35 -5.92 4.16
CA ARG A 47 -3.90 -6.01 2.77
C ARG A 47 -4.86 -5.26 1.85
N LYS A 48 -6.17 -5.50 1.99
CA LYS A 48 -7.21 -4.85 1.16
C LYS A 48 -7.21 -3.34 1.33
N GLU A 49 -7.10 -2.85 2.56
CA GLU A 49 -7.00 -1.42 2.87
C GLU A 49 -5.71 -0.81 2.31
N GLY A 50 -4.58 -1.53 2.43
CA GLY A 50 -3.31 -1.16 1.84
C GLY A 50 -3.39 -1.04 0.31
N THR A 51 -3.96 -2.03 -0.37
CA THR A 51 -4.16 -2.01 -1.82
C THR A 51 -5.03 -0.84 -2.25
N ALA A 52 -6.15 -0.59 -1.59
CA ALA A 52 -7.02 0.55 -1.92
C ALA A 52 -6.31 1.90 -1.72
N LYS A 53 -5.46 2.02 -0.68
CA LYS A 53 -4.63 3.21 -0.47
C LYS A 53 -3.58 3.36 -1.57
N LEU A 54 -2.91 2.28 -1.97
CA LEU A 54 -1.92 2.28 -3.05
C LEU A 54 -2.56 2.70 -4.37
N GLU A 55 -3.73 2.17 -4.73
CA GLU A 55 -4.48 2.57 -5.93
C GLU A 55 -4.81 4.07 -5.93
N ALA A 56 -5.24 4.62 -4.79
CA ALA A 56 -5.52 6.05 -4.66
C ALA A 56 -4.25 6.92 -4.83
N LEU A 57 -3.12 6.48 -4.29
CA LEU A 57 -1.83 7.18 -4.41
C LEU A 57 -1.29 7.13 -5.84
N LEU A 58 -1.39 5.98 -6.52
CA LEU A 58 -1.00 5.83 -7.92
C LEU A 58 -1.83 6.75 -8.82
N LYS A 59 -3.13 6.84 -8.57
CA LYS A 59 -4.00 7.79 -9.29
C LYS A 59 -3.59 9.24 -9.05
N GLU A 60 -3.31 9.62 -7.81
CA GLU A 60 -2.82 10.97 -7.49
C GLU A 60 -1.47 11.25 -8.18
N TRP A 61 -0.57 10.28 -8.18
CA TRP A 61 0.73 10.39 -8.85
C TRP A 61 0.60 10.59 -10.36
N GLU A 62 -0.33 9.88 -11.01
CA GLU A 62 -0.65 10.06 -12.43
C GLU A 62 -1.20 11.47 -12.70
N GLU A 63 -2.14 11.94 -11.87
CA GLU A 63 -2.72 13.29 -11.98
C GLU A 63 -1.64 14.38 -11.85
N LEU A 64 -0.73 14.26 -10.88
CA LEU A 64 0.38 15.20 -10.68
C LEU A 64 1.36 15.23 -11.86
N HIS A 65 1.58 14.10 -12.53
CA HIS A 65 2.43 14.02 -13.73
C HIS A 65 1.76 14.59 -14.98
N LEU A 66 0.43 14.55 -15.07
CA LEU A 66 -0.32 15.17 -16.16
C LEU A 66 -0.44 16.69 -16.00
N GLU A 67 -0.35 17.20 -14.78
CA GLU A 67 -0.41 18.64 -14.45
C GLU A 67 0.97 19.34 -14.43
N ALA A 68 2.07 18.58 -14.45
CA ALA A 68 3.46 19.08 -14.43
C ALA A 68 4.00 19.39 -15.84
#